data_AF-A0A9R0RL64-F1
#
_entry.id   AF-A0A9R0RL64-F1
#
_cell.length_a   1.000
_cell.length_b   1.000
_cell.length_c   1.000
_cell.angle_alpha   90.00
_cell.angle_beta   90.00
_cell.angle_gamma   90.00
#
_symmetry.space_group_name_H-M   'P 1'
#
loop_
_entity.id
_entity.type
_entity.pdbx_description
1 polymer ?
#
loop_
_entity_poly.entity_id
_entity_poly.type
_entity_poly.pdbx_seq_one_letter_code
_entity_poly.pdbx_strand_id
1 'polypeptide(L)' 'MLVFNTWHWWTHTGKDQPWDYVQDGAHVMKDMDRLTAFSKGMSTWARWVDSNVDTSKTKVYFQGISPTHFK' A
#
# COMPACT_ATOMS: atom_id res chain seq x y z
N MET A 1 -6.47 4.01 18.60
CA MET A 1 -6.80 4.55 17.27
C MET A 1 -5.61 4.30 16.37
N LEU A 2 -5.84 3.82 15.16
CA LEU A 2 -4.81 3.62 14.14
C LEU A 2 -5.15 4.46 12.91
N VAL A 3 -4.16 5.20 12.41
CA VAL A 3 -4.29 6.01 11.20
C VAL A 3 -3.20 5.56 10.25
N PHE A 4 -3.61 5.10 9.07
CA PHE A 4 -2.72 4.64 8.01
C PHE A 4 -2.85 5.54 6.80
N ASN A 5 -1.79 5.63 6.01
CA ASN A 5 -1.81 6.27 4.70
C ASN A 5 -0.80 5.56 3.80
N THR A 6 -1.05 5.58 2.50
CA THR A 6 -0.05 5.22 1.51
C THR A 6 -0.44 5.80 0.16
N TRP A 7 0.53 6.13 -0.70
CA TRP A 7 0.33 6.49 -2.12
C TRP A 7 1.63 6.95 -2.77
N HIS A 8 2.33 7.89 -2.11
CA HIS A 8 3.34 8.74 -2.76
C HIS A 8 4.40 7.97 -3.56
N TRP A 9 4.91 6.87 -3.03
CA TRP A 9 5.93 6.06 -3.70
C TRP A 9 5.38 5.01 -4.66
N TRP A 10 4.09 4.70 -4.63
CA TRP A 10 3.50 3.66 -5.50
C TRP A 10 3.53 4.03 -6.99
N THR A 11 3.62 5.32 -7.32
CA THR A 11 3.71 5.78 -8.71
C THR A 11 5.15 5.96 -9.18
N HIS A 12 6.15 5.79 -8.31
CA HIS A 12 7.55 5.92 -8.69
C HIS A 12 7.97 4.79 -9.64
N THR A 13 8.71 5.15 -10.68
CA THR A 13 9.24 4.21 -11.69
C THR A 13 10.66 4.61 -12.09
N GLY A 14 11.37 3.70 -12.77
CA GLY A 14 12.75 3.96 -13.20
C GLY A 14 13.68 4.27 -12.03
N LYS A 15 14.45 5.34 -12.14
CA LYS A 15 15.45 5.75 -11.11
C LYS A 15 14.84 6.16 -9.77
N ASP A 16 13.55 6.52 -9.75
CA ASP A 16 12.88 6.99 -8.54
C ASP A 16 12.21 5.83 -7.77
N GLN A 17 12.22 4.61 -8.33
CA GLN A 17 11.67 3.42 -7.68
C GLN A 17 12.52 3.05 -6.45
N PRO A 18 11.92 3.00 -5.24
CA PRO A 18 12.69 2.80 -4.02
C PRO A 18 12.90 1.32 -3.63
N TRP A 19 12.53 0.37 -4.49
CA TRP A 19 12.66 -1.08 -4.26
C TRP A 19 13.17 -1.82 -5.50
N ASP A 20 13.83 -2.97 -5.30
CA ASP A 20 14.37 -3.79 -6.40
C ASP A 20 13.42 -4.87 -6.90
N TYR A 21 12.52 -5.35 -6.02
CA TYR A 21 11.63 -6.47 -6.28
C TYR A 21 10.27 -6.31 -5.61
N VAL A 22 9.27 -6.98 -6.18
CA VAL A 22 7.93 -7.14 -5.63
C VAL A 22 7.67 -8.63 -5.42
N GLN A 23 7.23 -9.00 -4.22
CA GLN A 23 6.81 -10.36 -3.91
C GLN A 23 5.30 -10.46 -3.82
N ASP A 24 4.72 -11.40 -4.57
CA ASP A 24 3.29 -11.75 -4.54
C ASP A 24 3.15 -13.25 -4.29
N GLY A 25 2.87 -13.60 -3.03
CA GLY A 25 2.90 -14.98 -2.56
C GLY A 25 4.29 -15.59 -2.75
N ALA A 26 4.38 -16.64 -3.57
CA ALA A 26 5.63 -17.33 -3.89
C ALA A 26 6.39 -16.72 -5.09
N HIS A 27 5.81 -15.73 -5.79
CA HIS A 27 6.42 -15.15 -6.98
C HIS A 27 7.18 -13.88 -6.62
N VAL A 28 8.48 -13.83 -6.97
CA VAL A 28 9.31 -12.64 -6.86
C VAL A 28 9.57 -12.09 -8.26
N MET A 29 9.21 -10.83 -8.48
CA MET A 29 9.32 -10.14 -9.76
C MET A 29 10.15 -8.88 -9.59
N LYS A 30 10.88 -8.46 -10.64
CA LYS A 30 11.56 -7.15 -10.63
C LYS A 30 10.58 -5.99 -10.61
N ASP A 31 9.41 -6.21 -11.20
CA ASP A 31 8.41 -5.16 -11.29
C ASP A 31 6.97 -5.70 -11.40
N MET A 32 6.00 -4.83 -11.15
CA MET A 32 4.57 -5.09 -11.26
C MET A 32 3.85 -3.80 -11.66
N ASP A 33 2.74 -3.92 -12.39
CA ASP A 33 1.80 -2.82 -12.60
C ASP A 33 1.42 -2.16 -11.26
N ARG A 34 1.49 -0.82 -11.20
CA ARG A 34 1.39 -0.07 -9.95
C ARG A 34 0.03 -0.17 -9.29
N LEU A 35 -1.04 -0.13 -10.09
CA LEU A 35 -2.39 -0.23 -9.56
C LEU A 35 -2.70 -1.66 -9.11
N THR A 36 -2.18 -2.65 -9.82
CA THR A 36 -2.25 -4.06 -9.41
C THR A 36 -1.50 -4.30 -8.08
N ALA A 37 -0.27 -3.79 -7.97
CA ALA A 37 0.53 -3.89 -6.76
C ALA A 37 -0.15 -3.18 -5.58
N PHE A 38 -0.67 -1.97 -5.81
CA PHE A 38 -1.39 -1.19 -4.81
C PHE A 38 -2.65 -1.92 -4.33
N SER A 39 -3.46 -2.45 -5.25
CA SER A 39 -4.67 -3.21 -4.94
C SER A 39 -4.36 -4.45 -4.09
N LYS A 40 -3.31 -5.20 -4.43
CA LYS A 40 -2.84 -6.37 -3.67
C LYS A 40 -2.33 -5.99 -2.28
N GLY A 41 -1.53 -4.92 -2.18
CA GLY A 41 -1.00 -4.40 -0.92
C GLY A 41 -2.12 -3.94 0.02
N MET A 42 -3.08 -3.16 -0.50
CA MET A 42 -4.25 -2.71 0.25
C MET A 42 -5.16 -3.86 0.68
N SER A 43 -5.37 -4.85 -0.18
CA SER A 43 -6.14 -6.06 0.17
C SER A 43 -5.47 -6.86 1.28
N THR A 44 -4.14 -6.94 1.27
CA THR A 44 -3.35 -7.61 2.32
C THR A 44 -3.46 -6.86 3.64
N TRP A 45 -3.28 -5.53 3.62
CA TRP A 45 -3.44 -4.69 4.80
C TRP A 45 -4.86 -4.78 5.39
N ALA A 46 -5.91 -4.74 4.57
CA ALA A 46 -7.29 -4.84 5.03
C ALA A 46 -7.55 -6.17 5.75
N ARG A 47 -7.11 -7.30 5.18
CA ARG A 47 -7.20 -8.62 5.85
C ARG A 47 -6.43 -8.67 7.16
N TRP A 48 -5.27 -8.01 7.22
CA TRP A 48 -4.52 -7.91 8.47
C TRP A 48 -5.30 -7.13 9.53
N VAL A 49 -5.93 -6.01 9.16
CA VAL A 49 -6.80 -5.24 10.06
C VAL A 49 -7.93 -6.12 10.58
N ASP A 50 -8.67 -6.79 9.68
CA ASP A 50 -9.80 -7.66 10.04
C ASP A 50 -9.39 -8.78 11.00
N SER A 51 -8.17 -9.31 10.85
CA SER A 51 -7.69 -10.46 11.63
C SER A 51 -7.02 -10.07 12.96
N ASN A 52 -6.50 -8.85 13.08
CA ASN A 52 -5.62 -8.47 14.19
C ASN A 52 -6.11 -7.28 15.01
N VAL A 53 -7.08 -6.52 14.52
CA VAL A 53 -7.58 -5.33 15.21
C VAL A 53 -8.99 -5.57 15.73
N ASP A 54 -9.15 -5.49 17.05
CA ASP A 54 -10.47 -5.42 17.67
C ASP A 54 -11.08 -4.02 17.43
N THR A 55 -11.91 -3.92 16.39
CA THR A 55 -12.54 -2.66 15.95
C THR A 55 -13.63 -2.17 16.91
N SER A 56 -14.08 -2.98 17.87
CA SER A 56 -14.96 -2.53 18.96
C SER A 56 -14.22 -1.63 19.95
N LYS A 57 -12.89 -1.78 20.05
CA LYS A 57 -12.01 -1.00 20.95
C LYS A 57 -11.14 0.00 20.20
N THR A 58 -10.77 -0.31 18.96
CA THR A 58 -9.81 0.47 18.18
C THR A 58 -10.45 1.00 16.89
N LYS A 59 -10.62 2.31 16.80
CA LYS A 59 -10.97 2.97 15.53
C LYS A 59 -9.80 2.92 14.56
N VAL A 60 -10.08 2.53 13.31
CA VAL A 60 -9.12 2.48 12.20
C VAL A 60 -9.54 3.49 11.14
N TYR A 61 -8.57 4.30 10.70
CA TYR A 61 -8.75 5.28 9.63
C TYR A 61 -7.71 5.07 8.54
N PHE A 62 -8.11 5.35 7.31
CA PHE A 62 -7.20 5.44 6.18
C PHE A 62 -7.26 6.84 5.59
N GLN A 63 -6.14 7.56 5.65
CA GLN A 63 -6.00 8.85 4.99
C GLN A 63 -5.80 8.62 3.50
N GLY A 64 -6.66 9.25 2.69
CA GLY A 64 -6.60 9.17 1.24
C GLY A 64 -5.32 9.77 0.65
N ILE A 65 -5.25 9.72 -0.68
CA ILE A 65 -4.11 10.18 -1.46
C ILE A 65 -3.81 11.66 -1.19
N SER A 66 -2.58 11.96 -0.76
CA SER A 66 -2.09 13.33 -0.68
C SER A 66 -1.89 13.90 -2.09
N PRO A 67 -2.39 15.10 -2.39
CA PRO A 67 -2.28 15.69 -3.71
C PRO A 67 -0.82 16.02 -4.04
N THR A 68 -0.47 15.90 -5.32
CA THR A 68 0.78 16.42 -5.86
C THR A 68 0.54 17.79 -6.48
N HIS A 69 1.49 18.71 -6.31
CA HIS A 69 1.38 20.09 -6.82
C HIS A 69 2.27 20.35 -8.04
N PHE A 70 2.54 19.32 -8.84
CA PHE A 70 3.28 19.46 -10.10
C PHE A 70 2.46 20.28 -11.11
N LYS A 71 3.17 21.05 -11.95
CA LYS A 71 2.61 21.77 -13.09
C LYS A 71 2.75 20.95 -14.36
#